data_AF-A0A4Y9V3D6-F1
#
_entry.id   AF-A0A4Y9V3D6-F1
#
_cell.length_a   1.000
_cell.length_b   1.000
_cell.length_c   1.000
_cell.angle_alpha   90.00
_cell.angle_beta   90.00
_cell.angle_gamma   90.00
#
_symmetry.space_group_name_H-M   'P 1'
#
loop_
_entity.id
_entity.type
_entity.pdbx_description
1 polymer ?
#
loop_
_entity_poly.entity_id
_entity_poly.type
_entity_poly.pdbx_seq_one_letter_code
_entity_poly.pdbx_strand_id
1 'polypeptide(L)'
;MMPMPIEPPEIPPSTPGTPTEPPPGIPPGNPQPEIAPPVREPGESPRPDELPGHVPEEIPSRGQNGPLTPNPATDASSLRDHM
;
A
#
# COMPACT_ATOMS: atom_id res chain seq x y z
N MET A 1 67.99 -17.87 -23.92
CA MET A 1 66.55 -18.09 -24.16
C MET A 1 65.82 -17.58 -22.93
N MET A 2 65.14 -16.43 -23.02
CA MET A 2 64.33 -15.95 -21.88
C MET A 2 63.13 -16.91 -21.69
N PRO A 3 62.78 -17.31 -20.46
CA PRO A 3 61.57 -18.07 -20.22
C PRO A 3 60.36 -17.18 -20.55
N MET A 4 59.45 -17.68 -21.37
CA MET A 4 58.18 -17.01 -21.65
C MET A 4 57.35 -16.95 -20.36
N PRO A 5 56.68 -15.82 -20.06
CA PRO A 5 55.79 -15.74 -18.93
C PRO A 5 54.64 -16.72 -19.14
N ILE A 6 54.41 -17.59 -18.16
CA ILE A 6 53.27 -18.50 -18.15
C ILE A 6 52.07 -17.66 -17.75
N GLU A 7 51.10 -17.50 -18.65
CA GLU A 7 49.86 -16.79 -18.32
C GLU A 7 49.05 -17.64 -17.33
N PRO A 8 48.54 -17.04 -16.24
CA PRO A 8 47.74 -17.77 -15.27
C PRO A 8 46.40 -18.18 -15.89
N PRO A 9 45.86 -19.37 -15.54
CA PRO A 9 44.55 -19.79 -16.02
C PRO A 9 43.45 -18.84 -15.53
N GLU A 10 42.51 -18.50 -16.40
CA GLU A 10 41.35 -17.68 -16.05
C GLU A 10 40.39 -18.46 -15.15
N ILE A 11 39.93 -17.81 -14.08
CA ILE A 11 38.97 -18.39 -13.14
C ILE A 11 37.56 -17.98 -13.59
N PRO A 12 36.60 -18.93 -13.72
CA PRO A 12 35.24 -18.59 -14.10
C PRO A 12 34.56 -17.69 -13.05
N PRO A 13 33.60 -16.84 -13.47
CA PRO A 13 32.85 -16.01 -12.53
C PRO A 13 32.08 -16.87 -11.54
N SER A 14 31.99 -16.42 -10.29
CA SER A 14 31.20 -17.10 -9.27
C SER A 14 29.72 -17.09 -9.66
N THR A 15 29.07 -18.25 -9.64
CA THR A 15 27.61 -18.33 -9.77
C THR A 15 27.00 -17.78 -8.48
N PRO A 16 26.17 -16.71 -8.52
CA PRO A 16 25.43 -16.28 -7.35
C PRO A 16 24.55 -17.44 -6.86
N GLY A 17 24.58 -17.71 -5.56
CA GLY A 17 23.68 -18.70 -4.98
C GLY A 17 22.22 -18.33 -5.22
N THR A 18 21.34 -19.33 -5.34
CA THR A 18 19.89 -19.09 -5.34
C THR A 18 19.47 -18.63 -3.94
N PRO A 19 18.78 -17.48 -3.79
CA PRO A 19 18.23 -17.08 -2.51
C PRO A 19 17.25 -18.16 -2.05
N THR A 20 17.47 -18.73 -0.86
CA THR A 20 16.46 -19.56 -0.21
C THR A 20 15.45 -18.65 0.48
N GLU A 21 14.16 -18.92 0.24
CA GLU A 21 13.08 -18.33 1.03
C GLU A 21 13.27 -18.72 2.51
N PRO A 22 13.08 -17.80 3.46
CA PRO A 22 13.01 -18.18 4.87
C PRO A 22 11.87 -19.18 5.08
N PRO A 23 11.98 -20.09 6.07
CA PRO A 23 10.87 -20.97 6.40
C PRO A 23 9.62 -20.14 6.76
N PRO A 24 8.40 -20.65 6.49
CA PRO A 24 7.18 -20.00 6.91
C PRO A 24 7.22 -19.67 8.40
N GLY A 25 6.90 -18.43 8.74
CA GLY A 25 6.77 -18.03 10.15
C GLY A 25 5.68 -18.85 10.83
N ILE A 26 5.89 -19.21 12.09
CA ILE A 26 4.82 -19.79 12.91
C ILE A 26 3.78 -18.69 13.08
N PRO A 27 2.50 -18.91 12.71
CA PRO A 27 1.47 -17.92 12.94
C PRO A 27 1.44 -17.57 14.43
N PRO A 28 1.23 -16.30 14.81
CA PRO A 28 0.99 -15.97 16.20
C PRO A 28 -0.13 -16.89 16.70
N GLY A 29 0.12 -17.65 17.76
CA GLY A 29 -0.91 -18.49 18.37
C GLY A 29 -2.12 -17.64 18.74
N ASN A 30 -3.30 -18.24 18.86
CA ASN A 30 -4.53 -17.52 19.22
C ASN A 30 -4.37 -16.88 20.61
N PRO A 31 -4.05 -15.58 20.73
CA PRO A 31 -3.83 -14.99 22.03
C PRO A 31 -5.20 -14.86 22.67
N GLN A 32 -5.42 -15.50 23.82
CA GLN A 32 -6.59 -15.17 24.61
C GLN A 32 -6.36 -13.76 25.19
N PRO A 33 -7.23 -12.78 24.88
CA PRO A 33 -7.13 -11.48 25.52
C PRO A 33 -7.29 -11.67 27.03
N GLU A 34 -6.38 -11.09 27.80
CA GLU A 34 -6.49 -11.10 29.27
C GLU A 34 -7.64 -10.21 29.75
N ILE A 35 -8.10 -9.31 28.86
CA ILE A 35 -9.18 -8.38 29.11
C ILE A 35 -10.50 -9.04 28.70
N ALA A 36 -11.43 -9.14 29.65
CA ALA A 36 -12.77 -9.61 29.38
C ALA A 36 -13.47 -8.73 28.33
N PRO A 37 -14.34 -9.30 27.47
CA PRO A 37 -15.14 -8.51 26.55
C PRO A 37 -15.99 -7.48 27.33
N PRO A 38 -16.29 -6.32 26.74
CA PRO A 38 -17.15 -5.33 27.37
C PRO A 38 -18.50 -5.93 27.77
N VAL A 39 -18.87 -5.77 29.04
CA VAL A 39 -20.18 -6.16 29.55
C VAL A 39 -21.18 -5.05 29.17
N ARG A 40 -22.37 -5.42 28.70
CA ARG A 40 -23.47 -4.47 28.50
C ARG A 40 -24.18 -4.24 29.82
N GLU A 41 -24.31 -2.99 30.22
CA GLU A 41 -24.96 -2.64 31.48
C GLU A 41 -26.48 -2.83 31.39
N PRO A 42 -27.14 -3.37 32.44
CA PRO A 42 -28.59 -3.44 32.48
C PRO A 42 -29.22 -2.05 32.34
N GLY A 43 -30.02 -1.86 31.29
CA GLY A 43 -30.65 -0.57 30.98
C GLY A 43 -29.89 0.30 29.98
N GLU A 44 -28.75 -0.15 29.46
CA GLU A 44 -28.09 0.49 28.32
C GLU A 44 -29.01 0.43 27.08
N SER A 45 -29.12 1.57 26.39
CA SER A 45 -29.89 1.64 25.15
C SER A 45 -29.31 0.67 24.10
N PRO A 46 -30.16 0.04 23.25
CA PRO A 46 -29.67 -0.79 22.17
C PRO A 46 -28.76 0.02 21.25
N ARG A 47 -27.57 -0.51 20.95
CA ARG A 47 -26.71 0.06 19.90
C ARG A 47 -27.45 -0.04 18.56
N PRO A 48 -27.36 0.99 17.71
CA PRO A 48 -27.93 0.90 16.37
C PRO A 48 -27.25 -0.22 15.58
N ASP A 49 -28.01 -0.87 14.72
CA ASP A 49 -27.47 -1.87 13.80
C ASP A 49 -26.52 -1.20 12.82
N GLU A 50 -25.34 -1.80 12.63
CA GLU A 50 -24.41 -1.36 11.59
C GLU A 50 -25.06 -1.62 10.22
N LEU A 51 -25.31 -0.56 9.47
CA LEU A 51 -25.75 -0.69 8.10
C LEU A 51 -24.65 -1.33 7.26
N PRO A 52 -24.99 -2.16 6.25
CA PRO A 52 -24.01 -2.62 5.27
C PRO A 52 -23.21 -1.45 4.74
N GLY A 53 -21.91 -1.66 4.52
CA GLY A 53 -21.03 -0.64 3.97
C GLY A 53 -21.58 -0.13 2.64
N HIS A 54 -22.21 1.04 2.65
CA HIS A 54 -22.67 1.69 1.43
C HIS A 54 -21.45 2.34 0.78
N VAL A 55 -20.91 1.70 -0.26
CA VAL A 55 -19.99 2.37 -1.17
C VAL A 55 -20.80 3.48 -1.85
N PRO A 56 -20.45 4.77 -1.66
CA PRO A 56 -21.09 5.83 -2.42
C PRO A 56 -20.94 5.50 -3.90
N GLU A 57 -22.02 5.67 -4.67
CA GLU A 57 -21.91 5.71 -6.11
C GLU A 57 -20.89 6.79 -6.50
N GLU A 58 -20.12 6.52 -7.56
CA GLU A 58 -19.03 7.37 -8.03
C GLU A 58 -19.39 8.86 -7.97
N ILE A 59 -18.43 9.70 -7.56
CA ILE A 59 -18.58 11.17 -7.55
C ILE A 59 -19.20 11.57 -8.89
N PRO A 60 -20.31 12.34 -8.92
CA PRO A 60 -20.87 12.81 -10.17
C PRO A 60 -19.76 13.50 -10.96
N SER A 61 -19.32 12.85 -12.04
CA SER A 61 -18.45 13.50 -12.99
C SER A 61 -19.20 14.73 -13.47
N ARG A 62 -18.52 15.89 -13.51
CA ARG A 62 -19.07 17.09 -14.13
C ARG A 62 -19.44 16.65 -15.55
N GLY A 63 -20.74 16.42 -15.78
CA GLY A 63 -21.21 15.88 -17.05
C GLY A 63 -20.83 16.83 -18.19
N GLN A 64 -20.99 16.38 -19.42
CA GLN A 64 -20.72 17.18 -20.62
C GLN A 64 -21.47 18.54 -20.62
N ASN A 65 -22.57 18.63 -19.86
CA ASN A 65 -23.40 19.84 -19.68
C ASN A 65 -23.17 20.57 -18.35
N GLY A 66 -22.10 20.27 -17.62
CA GLY A 66 -21.77 20.99 -16.38
C GLY A 66 -21.41 22.46 -16.66
N PRO A 67 -21.47 23.34 -15.64
CA PRO A 67 -21.05 24.74 -15.81
C PRO A 67 -19.64 24.81 -16.38
N LEU A 68 -19.51 25.46 -17.54
CA LEU A 68 -18.24 25.66 -18.25
C LEU A 68 -17.33 26.67 -17.54
N THR A 69 -17.86 27.40 -16.58
CA THR A 69 -17.08 28.34 -15.78
C THR A 69 -16.17 27.57 -14.83
N PRO A 70 -14.83 27.72 -14.95
CA PRO A 70 -13.91 27.10 -14.01
C PRO A 70 -14.17 27.61 -12.59
N ASN A 71 -13.85 26.78 -11.60
CA ASN A 71 -13.96 27.18 -10.20
C ASN A 71 -13.00 28.36 -9.95
N PRO A 72 -13.47 29.52 -9.47
CA PRO A 72 -12.59 30.66 -9.19
C PRO A 72 -11.49 30.35 -8.17
N ALA A 73 -11.68 29.33 -7.31
CA ALA A 73 -10.64 28.86 -6.39
C ALA A 73 -9.48 28.10 -7.08
N THR A 74 -9.66 27.65 -8.33
CA THR A 74 -8.67 26.87 -9.10
C THR A 74 -8.02 27.70 -10.22
N ASP A 75 -8.54 28.91 -10.51
CA ASP A 75 -8.07 29.80 -11.58
C ASP A 75 -6.70 30.47 -11.28
N ALA A 76 -6.40 30.71 -10.00
CA ALA A 76 -5.19 31.42 -9.58
C ALA A 76 -3.87 30.69 -9.88
N SER A 77 -3.90 29.37 -10.11
CA SER A 77 -2.71 28.57 -10.43
C SER A 77 -2.35 28.59 -11.92
N SER A 78 -3.32 28.64 -12.84
CA SER A 78 -3.04 28.54 -14.27
C SER A 78 -2.46 29.81 -14.89
N LEU A 79 -2.65 30.98 -14.26
CA LEU A 79 -2.06 32.24 -14.75
C LEU A 79 -0.55 32.33 -14.51
N ARG A 80 0.02 31.52 -13.61
CA ARG A 80 1.44 31.59 -13.25
C ARG A 80 2.35 30.73 -14.14
N ASP A 81 1.79 29.78 -14.86
CA ASP A 81 2.55 28.85 -15.72
C ASP A 81 2.69 29.32 -17.19
N HIS A 82 2.27 30.57 -17.50
CA HIS A 82 2.29 31.13 -18.87
C HIS A 82 3.15 32.40 -19.02
N MET A 83 4.19 32.57 -18.20
CA MET A 83 5.29 33.50 -18.53
C MET A 83 6.45 32.76 -19.18
#